data_AF-A0A4Q0SY95-F1
#
_entry.id   AF-A0A4Q0SY95-F1
#
_cell.length_a   1.000
_cell.length_b   1.000
_cell.length_c   1.000
_cell.angle_alpha   90.00
_cell.angle_beta   90.00
_cell.angle_gamma   90.00
#
_symmetry.space_group_name_H-M   'P 1'
#
loop_
_entity.id
_entity.type
_entity.pdbx_description
1 polymer ?
#
loop_
_entity_poly.entity_id
_entity_poly.type
_entity_poly.pdbx_seq_one_letter_code
_entity_poly.pdbx_strand_id
1 'polypeptide(L)'
;MGAHALFDMGEQPGIPTVLKQLGNFLIFSAASSLKEGLGIAESAGLDPTAAINMLTATLFPAPIYRDYGKAVAEKKHVDASPIPAKDLGLFRQLAVEHGQPNPITLMLLQLMSPSNQ
;
A
#
# COMPACT_ATOMS: atom_id res chain seq x y z
N MET A 1 5.76 -4.75 -12.69
CA MET A 1 5.37 -6.08 -12.18
C MET A 1 4.01 -6.44 -12.75
N GLY A 2 3.98 -7.28 -13.78
CA GLY A 2 2.74 -7.91 -14.27
C GLY A 2 2.73 -9.35 -13.77
N ALA A 3 1.57 -9.87 -13.36
CA ALA A 3 1.44 -11.26 -12.95
C ALA A 3 1.80 -12.19 -14.11
N HIS A 4 2.75 -13.10 -13.91
CA HIS A 4 3.16 -14.12 -14.88
C HIS A 4 2.29 -15.39 -14.83
N ALA A 5 1.24 -15.40 -14.00
CA ALA A 5 0.31 -16.50 -13.84
C ALA A 5 -1.13 -16.00 -14.02
N LEU A 6 -1.90 -16.75 -14.81
CA LEU A 6 -3.34 -16.57 -14.93
C LEU A 6 -4.02 -17.36 -13.80
N PHE A 7 -4.83 -16.66 -13.01
CA PHE A 7 -5.61 -17.28 -11.95
C PHE A 7 -7.09 -17.15 -12.32
N ASP A 8 -7.75 -18.28 -12.56
CA ASP A 8 -9.19 -18.34 -12.71
C ASP A 8 -9.84 -18.26 -11.32
N MET A 9 -10.75 -17.30 -11.16
CA MET A 9 -11.44 -17.00 -9.89
C MET A 9 -12.91 -17.43 -9.94
N GLY A 10 -13.27 -18.26 -10.92
CA GLY A 10 -14.61 -18.77 -11.14
C GLY A 10 -15.53 -17.80 -11.88
N GLU A 11 -16.77 -18.22 -12.10
CA GLU A 11 -17.72 -17.53 -12.98
C GLU A 11 -18.52 -16.40 -12.30
N GLN A 12 -18.36 -16.20 -10.98
CA GLN A 12 -19.13 -15.19 -10.25
C GLN A 12 -18.73 -13.77 -10.69
N PRO A 13 -19.67 -12.98 -11.27
CA PRO A 13 -19.38 -11.60 -11.63
C PRO A 13 -18.97 -10.78 -10.39
N GLY A 14 -17.84 -10.09 -10.47
CA GLY A 14 -17.37 -9.16 -9.43
C GLY A 14 -16.22 -9.66 -8.55
N ILE A 15 -15.96 -10.97 -8.45
CA ILE A 15 -14.82 -11.51 -7.67
C ILE A 15 -13.46 -10.93 -8.13
N PRO A 16 -13.15 -10.86 -9.44
CA PRO A 16 -11.89 -10.28 -9.89
C PRO A 16 -11.72 -8.81 -9.49
N THR A 17 -12.83 -8.04 -9.46
CA THR A 17 -12.83 -6.64 -9.05
C THR A 17 -12.51 -6.50 -7.56
N VAL A 18 -13.12 -7.33 -6.71
CA VAL A 18 -12.85 -7.37 -5.27
C VAL A 18 -11.36 -7.66 -5.01
N LEU A 19 -10.79 -8.65 -5.70
CA LEU A 19 -9.37 -8.99 -5.55
C LEU A 19 -8.44 -7.86 -6.00
N LYS A 20 -8.79 -7.16 -7.08
CA LYS A 20 -8.03 -5.99 -7.51
C LYS A 20 -8.05 -4.87 -6.47
N GLN A 21 -9.22 -4.59 -5.89
CA GLN A 21 -9.36 -3.58 -4.84
C GLN A 21 -8.59 -3.98 -3.58
N LEU A 22 -8.66 -5.25 -3.16
CA LEU A 22 -7.88 -5.80 -2.05
C LEU A 22 -6.38 -5.63 -2.30
N GLY A 23 -5.89 -5.99 -3.49
CA GLY A 23 -4.47 -5.85 -3.84
C GLY A 23 -3.99 -4.40 -3.77
N ASN A 24 -4.78 -3.46 -4.31
CA ASN A 24 -4.46 -2.03 -4.22
C ASN A 24 -4.45 -1.54 -2.76
N PHE A 25 -5.44 -1.92 -1.96
CA PHE A 25 -5.47 -1.62 -0.52
C PHE A 25 -4.21 -2.10 0.21
N LEU A 26 -3.76 -3.34 -0.05
CA LEU A 26 -2.56 -3.90 0.59
C LEU A 26 -1.28 -3.17 0.15
N ILE A 27 -1.17 -2.82 -1.14
CA ILE A 27 -0.02 -2.07 -1.66
C ILE A 27 0.05 -0.68 -1.00
N PHE A 28 -1.06 0.05 -0.93
CA PHE A 28 -1.09 1.37 -0.28
C PHE A 28 -0.80 1.29 1.21
N SER A 29 -1.34 0.28 1.89
CA SER A 29 -1.06 0.04 3.31
C SER A 29 0.44 -0.19 3.54
N ALA A 30 1.06 -1.07 2.75
CA ALA A 30 2.50 -1.34 2.83
C ALA A 30 3.32 -0.08 2.56
N ALA A 31 3.03 0.66 1.49
CA ALA A 31 3.76 1.88 1.14
C ALA A 31 3.67 2.95 2.23
N SER A 32 2.48 3.21 2.78
CA SER A 32 2.28 4.16 3.87
C SER A 32 3.01 3.74 5.15
N SER A 33 2.94 2.46 5.52
CA SER A 33 3.67 1.93 6.69
C SER A 33 5.18 2.00 6.53
N LEU A 34 5.70 1.80 5.32
CA LEU A 34 7.14 1.90 5.03
C LEU A 34 7.61 3.36 5.11
N LYS A 35 6.82 4.30 4.59
CA LYS A 35 7.10 5.73 4.70
C LYS A 35 7.22 6.17 6.15
N GLU A 36 6.24 5.79 6.97
CA GLU A 36 6.22 6.13 8.39
C GLU A 36 7.37 5.44 9.15
N GLY A 37 7.48 4.11 9.03
CA GLY A 37 8.46 3.31 9.76
C GLY A 37 9.90 3.67 9.42
N LEU A 38 10.23 3.86 8.13
CA LEU A 38 11.58 4.26 7.72
C LEU A 38 11.91 5.70 8.11
N GLY A 39 10.93 6.61 8.09
CA GLY A 39 11.12 7.98 8.58
C GLY A 39 11.43 8.00 10.09
N ILE A 40 10.73 7.19 10.88
CA ILE A 40 11.02 7.04 12.32
C ILE A 40 12.41 6.40 12.52
N ALA A 41 12.75 5.35 11.77
CA ALA A 41 14.07 4.72 11.85
C ALA A 41 15.20 5.70 11.54
N GLU A 42 15.04 6.55 10.51
CA GLU A 42 15.97 7.63 10.18
C GLU A 42 16.14 8.58 11.36
N SER A 43 15.03 9.02 11.97
CA SER A 43 15.07 9.92 13.14
C SER A 43 15.74 9.30 14.37
N ALA A 44 15.73 7.97 14.47
CA ALA A 44 16.41 7.21 15.52
C ALA A 44 17.89 6.91 15.20
N GLY A 45 18.41 7.40 14.06
CA GLY A 45 19.81 7.26 13.66
C GLY A 45 20.14 6.01 12.84
N LEU A 46 19.14 5.27 12.35
CA LEU A 46 19.36 4.15 11.44
C LEU A 46 19.44 4.66 10.00
N ASP A 47 20.30 4.05 9.18
CA ASP A 47 20.25 4.23 7.72
C ASP A 47 18.98 3.55 7.17
N PRO A 48 18.03 4.29 6.57
CA PRO A 48 16.81 3.73 5.99
C PRO A 48 17.08 2.67 4.92
N THR A 49 18.18 2.81 4.17
CA THR A 49 18.56 1.88 3.11
C THR A 49 19.03 0.55 3.70
N ALA A 50 19.90 0.59 4.71
CA ALA A 50 20.30 -0.61 5.45
C ALA A 50 19.10 -1.30 6.11
N ALA A 51 18.21 -0.52 6.74
CA ALA A 51 17.01 -1.04 7.40
C ALA A 51 16.10 -1.79 6.40
N ILE A 52 15.76 -1.18 5.27
CA ILE A 52 14.88 -1.83 4.28
C ILE A 52 15.54 -3.05 3.63
N ASN A 53 16.84 -3.01 3.37
CA ASN A 53 17.56 -4.15 2.82
C ASN A 53 17.53 -5.35 3.77
N MET A 54 17.76 -5.13 5.07
CA MET A 54 17.67 -6.18 6.08
C MET A 54 16.25 -6.75 6.17
N LEU A 55 15.24 -5.89 6.28
CA LEU A 55 13.83 -6.29 6.40
C LEU A 55 13.37 -7.10 5.18
N THR A 56 13.76 -6.68 3.97
CA THR A 56 13.32 -7.33 2.72
C THR A 56 14.15 -8.56 2.33
N ALA A 57 15.31 -8.76 2.96
CA ALA A 57 16.06 -10.00 2.87
C ALA A 57 15.54 -11.09 3.84
N THR A 58 14.72 -10.72 4.84
CA THR A 58 14.32 -11.62 5.93
C THR A 58 12.81 -11.63 6.15
N LEU A 59 12.28 -10.66 6.91
CA LEU A 59 10.89 -10.62 7.38
C LEU A 59 9.87 -10.36 6.26
N PHE A 60 10.23 -9.55 5.26
CA PHE A 60 9.34 -9.14 4.18
C PHE A 60 9.96 -9.40 2.80
N PRO A 61 10.18 -10.67 2.41
CA PRO A 61 10.81 -11.04 1.14
C PRO A 61 9.84 -10.89 -0.06
N ALA A 62 9.14 -9.75 -0.12
CA ALA A 62 8.13 -9.45 -1.12
C ALA A 62 8.60 -8.28 -2.01
N PRO A 63 8.46 -8.38 -3.35
CA PRO A 63 8.86 -7.32 -4.28
C PRO A 63 8.26 -5.95 -3.96
N ILE A 64 6.99 -5.91 -3.53
CA ILE A 64 6.32 -4.67 -3.14
C ILE A 64 7.06 -3.97 -1.99
N TYR A 65 7.41 -4.68 -0.92
CA TYR A 65 8.13 -4.07 0.20
C TYR A 65 9.53 -3.60 -0.20
N ARG A 66 10.21 -4.35 -1.06
CA ARG A 66 11.53 -3.98 -1.59
C ARG A 66 11.47 -2.74 -2.48
N ASP A 67 10.58 -2.71 -3.45
CA ASP A 67 10.53 -1.64 -4.45
C ASP A 67 10.04 -0.33 -3.83
N TYR A 68 8.95 -0.38 -3.05
CA TYR A 68 8.45 0.81 -2.34
C TYR A 68 9.40 1.26 -1.23
N GLY A 69 9.96 0.32 -0.45
CA GLY A 69 10.85 0.69 0.64
C GLY A 69 12.16 1.31 0.16
N LYS A 70 12.71 0.85 -0.98
CA LYS A 70 13.83 1.53 -1.65
C LYS A 70 13.46 2.93 -2.12
N ALA A 71 12.29 3.09 -2.77
CA ALA A 71 11.84 4.41 -3.22
C ALA A 71 11.69 5.40 -2.06
N VAL A 72 11.16 4.94 -0.92
CA VAL A 72 11.04 5.71 0.31
C VAL A 72 12.42 6.06 0.90
N ALA A 73 13.32 5.07 1.04
CA ALA A 73 14.66 5.28 1.59
C ALA A 73 15.49 6.26 0.74
N GLU A 74 15.33 6.21 -0.58
CA GLU A 74 15.98 7.11 -1.55
C GLU A 74 15.28 8.48 -1.67
N LYS A 75 14.21 8.73 -0.89
CA LYS A 75 13.41 9.97 -0.91
C LYS A 75 12.90 10.33 -2.31
N LYS A 76 12.65 9.33 -3.16
CA LYS A 76 12.08 9.53 -4.49
C LYS A 76 10.64 10.01 -4.34
N HIS A 77 10.39 11.24 -4.77
CA HIS A 77 9.02 11.74 -4.89
C HIS A 77 8.30 10.96 -5.98
N VAL A 78 7.17 10.37 -5.62
CA VAL A 78 6.19 9.88 -6.58
C VAL A 78 5.18 11.00 -6.75
N ASP A 79 4.96 11.44 -7.98
CA ASP A 79 4.00 12.50 -8.27
C ASP A 79 2.63 12.18 -7.67
N ALA A 80 2.00 13.18 -7.06
CA ALA A 80 0.68 13.03 -6.46
C ALA A 80 -0.33 12.67 -7.56
N SER A 81 -0.85 11.44 -7.50
CA SER A 81 -1.93 10.98 -8.36
C SER A 81 -3.23 10.92 -7.56
N PRO A 82 -4.40 11.28 -8.13
CA PRO A 82 -5.68 11.06 -7.48
C PRO A 82 -6.14 9.59 -7.51
N ILE A 83 -5.48 8.73 -8.29
CA ILE A 83 -5.87 7.33 -8.51
C ILE A 83 -5.86 6.50 -7.22
N PRO A 84 -4.85 6.59 -6.33
CA PRO A 84 -4.84 5.87 -5.05
C PRO A 84 -6.06 6.14 -4.16
N ALA A 85 -6.46 7.41 -4.02
CA ALA A 85 -7.61 7.80 -3.21
C ALA A 85 -8.92 7.24 -3.79
N LYS A 86 -9.06 7.25 -5.12
CA LYS A 86 -10.20 6.65 -5.81
C LYS A 86 -10.31 5.15 -5.52
N ASP A 87 -9.22 4.39 -5.66
CA ASP A 87 -9.23 2.95 -5.46
C ASP A 87 -9.49 2.54 -4.00
N LEU A 88 -8.97 3.31 -3.03
CA LEU A 88 -9.31 3.14 -1.61
C LEU A 88 -10.77 3.52 -1.32
N GLY A 89 -11.33 4.51 -2.01
CA GLY A 89 -12.74 4.86 -1.95
C GLY A 89 -13.65 3.72 -2.38
N LEU A 90 -13.30 3.03 -3.47
CA LEU A 90 -14.01 1.83 -3.94
C LEU A 90 -13.90 0.68 -2.93
N PHE A 91 -12.72 0.45 -2.36
CA PHE A 91 -12.56 -0.58 -1.33
C PHE A 91 -13.35 -0.27 -0.05
N ARG A 92 -13.47 1.03 0.29
CA ARG A 92 -14.35 1.47 1.40
C ARG A 92 -15.82 1.18 1.11
N GLN A 93 -16.30 1.42 -0.11
CA GLN A 93 -17.67 1.10 -0.48
C GLN A 93 -17.94 -0.40 -0.33
N LEU A 94 -17.04 -1.24 -0.84
CA LEU A 94 -17.13 -2.69 -0.68
C LEU A 94 -17.22 -3.11 0.80
N ALA A 95 -16.40 -2.53 1.68
CA ALA A 95 -16.46 -2.84 3.10
C ALA A 95 -17.83 -2.48 3.72
N VAL A 96 -18.41 -1.33 3.34
CA VAL A 96 -19.75 -0.91 3.80
C VAL A 96 -20.84 -1.86 3.30
N GLU A 97 -20.81 -2.25 2.02
CA GLU A 97 -21.76 -3.18 1.43
C GLU A 97 -21.77 -4.55 2.13
N HIS A 98 -20.60 -4.99 2.61
CA HIS A 98 -20.43 -6.26 3.33
C HIS A 98 -20.48 -6.11 4.86
N GLY A 99 -20.79 -4.93 5.39
CA GLY A 99 -20.90 -4.70 6.84
C GLY A 99 -19.58 -4.89 7.61
N GLN A 100 -18.44 -4.70 6.95
CA GLN A 100 -17.11 -4.89 7.54
C GLN A 100 -16.50 -3.58 8.03
N PRO A 101 -15.88 -3.54 9.22
CA PRO A 101 -15.11 -2.39 9.65
C PRO A 101 -13.83 -2.26 8.81
N ASN A 102 -13.45 -1.03 8.46
CA ASN A 102 -12.29 -0.75 7.60
C ASN A 102 -11.42 0.43 8.10
N PRO A 103 -10.94 0.40 9.37
CA PRO A 103 -10.24 1.54 9.98
C PRO A 103 -8.96 1.95 9.25
N ILE A 104 -8.19 0.98 8.73
CA ILE A 104 -6.95 1.27 7.98
C ILE A 104 -7.28 2.01 6.68
N THR A 105 -8.34 1.60 5.96
CA THR A 105 -8.77 2.29 4.73
C THR A 105 -9.14 3.74 5.02
N LEU A 106 -9.84 4.01 6.12
CA LEU A 106 -10.19 5.38 6.52
C LEU A 106 -8.96 6.23 6.84
N MET A 107 -8.00 5.67 7.59
CA MET A 107 -6.74 6.34 7.88
C MET A 107 -5.97 6.69 6.60
N LEU A 108 -5.85 5.74 5.66
CA LEU A 108 -5.18 5.97 4.38
C LEU A 108 -5.87 7.06 3.55
N LEU A 109 -7.21 7.07 3.49
CA LEU A 109 -7.97 8.13 2.81
C LEU A 109 -7.74 9.51 3.44
N GLN A 110 -7.61 9.58 4.76
CA GLN A 110 -7.29 10.81 5.46
C GLN A 110 -5.88 11.31 5.12
N LEU A 111 -4.88 10.43 5.09
CA LEU A 111 -3.49 10.76 4.72
C LEU A 111 -3.35 11.26 3.28
N MET A 112 -4.29 10.88 2.39
CA MET A 112 -4.29 11.28 0.98
C MET A 112 -5.13 12.53 0.70
N SER A 113 -5.95 12.97 1.65
CA SER A 113 -6.68 14.21 1.52
C SER A 113 -5.67 15.37 1.65
N PRO A 114 -5.72 16.39 0.77
CA PRO A 114 -4.82 17.53 0.89
C PRO A 114 -4.97 18.11 2.30
N SER A 115 -3.86 18.22 3.01
CA SER A 115 -3.85 18.89 4.31
C SER A 115 -4.30 20.33 4.07
N ASN A 116 -5.41 20.74 4.68
CA ASN A 116 -5.72 22.16 4.84
C ASN A 116 -4.59 22.75 5.70
N GLN A 117 -3.57 23.29 5.05
CA GLN A 117 -2.63 24.25 5.61
C GLN A 117 -2.94 25.61 5.00
#